data_AF-H6C6M8-F1
#
_entry.id   AF-H6C6M8-F1
#
_cell.length_a   1.000
_cell.length_b   1.000
_cell.length_c   1.000
_cell.angle_alpha   90.00
_cell.angle_beta   90.00
_cell.angle_gamma   90.00
#
_symmetry.space_group_name_H-M   'P 1'
#
loop_
_entity.id
_entity.type
_entity.pdbx_description
1 polymer ?
#
loop_
_entity_poly.entity_id
_entity_poly.type
_entity_poly.pdbx_seq_one_letter_code
_entity_poly.pdbx_strand_id
1 'polypeptide(L)'
;MSSLSDLRGLCPAPFLQESVFPDTGGFTPGRFCMPLPDLHNLTCCLPCPLSDWAYSDGFESRTEIANWVNVAAFILSVYLILSFAILPVKFTHRHYLSVCLTLGVVFLELAFIIPQAAKPDQCFNEITPNDMHSSGVCAVSGAFLLFGGWAIVIWVFCRALALHLQICWEVVPGDKFFYTSLAFGWGIPIVGLALTLSLTGVSFRFGNVCHINHKDALQDFWGPLLAFAALGLVLQFITIGYCVHVYMKSILDDKPTTNDSSQAPPTYSNSMRTVSARQTYRRVKRVVQLQWRGASIVLVITAEVVFFSVVFVSMDNSTQINEQLLRKATPWLNCLALAQGDKTKCLSYTKGLVKSEGVVLAVLIILGLSGFWCLMFLGRWSMTHGWIEFLRNKFPRRKEFVSADARRLSTDPHRVMTNPNPRTVLSPDPDTKQGYFDSAQAYISPVSSHSSPRSPSRSHNWNPRSTFAGPAEVGKETGTKTYLG
;
A
#
# COMPACT_ATOMS: atom_id res chain seq x y z
N MET A 1 38.82 -29.83 -0.79
CA MET A 1 37.47 -30.29 -0.43
C MET A 1 37.63 -31.47 0.50
N SER A 2 37.29 -31.31 1.77
CA SER A 2 37.30 -32.39 2.76
C SER A 2 36.24 -33.42 2.37
N SER A 3 36.48 -34.71 2.59
CA SER A 3 35.46 -35.71 2.33
C SER A 3 34.32 -35.59 3.36
N LEU A 4 33.11 -36.04 3.01
CA LEU A 4 31.97 -36.01 3.93
C LEU A 4 32.24 -36.79 5.22
N SER A 5 33.12 -37.79 5.16
CA SER A 5 33.61 -38.54 6.32
C SER A 5 34.51 -37.70 7.22
N ASP A 6 35.36 -36.84 6.64
CA ASP A 6 36.22 -35.92 7.39
C ASP A 6 35.41 -34.84 8.11
N LEU A 7 34.31 -34.38 7.49
CA LEU A 7 33.40 -33.39 8.07
C LEU A 7 32.51 -33.96 9.20
N ARG A 8 32.20 -35.26 9.12
CA ARG A 8 31.48 -35.98 10.18
C ARG A 8 32.32 -36.15 11.43
N GLY A 9 33.62 -36.38 11.27
CA GLY A 9 34.52 -36.66 12.39
C GLY A 9 33.98 -37.82 13.23
N LEU A 10 33.74 -37.56 14.51
CA LEU A 10 33.22 -38.55 15.46
C LEU A 10 31.68 -38.54 15.60
N CYS A 11 30.97 -37.69 14.85
CA CYS A 11 29.52 -37.60 14.90
C CYS A 11 28.83 -38.73 14.10
N PRO A 12 27.72 -39.30 14.60
CA PRO A 12 26.94 -40.26 13.82
C PRO A 12 26.29 -39.59 12.62
N ALA A 13 26.16 -40.29 11.50
CA ALA A 13 25.43 -39.77 10.34
C ALA A 13 23.97 -39.46 10.72
N PRO A 14 23.38 -38.33 10.25
CA PRO A 14 23.90 -37.37 9.27
C PRO A 14 24.67 -36.18 9.87
N PHE A 15 24.94 -36.19 11.18
CA PHE A 15 25.50 -35.05 11.89
C PHE A 15 26.98 -34.81 11.57
N LEU A 16 27.38 -33.54 11.62
CA LEU A 16 28.73 -33.07 11.34
C LEU A 16 29.36 -32.50 12.60
N GLN A 17 30.67 -32.68 12.77
CA GLN A 17 31.38 -32.23 13.97
C GLN A 17 31.58 -30.72 13.92
N GLU A 18 31.17 -29.98 14.96
CA GLU A 18 31.24 -28.50 14.91
C GLU A 18 32.68 -27.99 14.78
N SER A 19 33.63 -28.60 15.48
CA SER A 19 35.01 -28.10 15.59
C SER A 19 35.83 -28.21 14.31
N VAL A 20 35.33 -28.84 13.25
CA VAL A 20 35.97 -28.83 11.93
C VAL A 20 35.53 -27.64 11.07
N PHE A 21 34.57 -26.83 11.53
CA PHE A 21 34.08 -25.64 10.85
C PHE A 21 34.61 -24.36 11.52
N PRO A 22 34.82 -23.27 10.75
CA PRO A 22 35.32 -22.02 11.31
C PRO A 22 34.28 -21.36 12.23
N ASP A 23 34.73 -20.71 13.30
CA ASP A 23 33.84 -19.97 14.23
C ASP A 23 33.40 -18.60 13.68
N THR A 24 33.85 -18.24 12.47
CA THR A 24 33.55 -16.97 11.81
C THR A 24 32.99 -17.20 10.42
N GLY A 25 32.12 -16.29 9.97
CA GLY A 25 31.44 -16.36 8.67
C GLY A 25 30.04 -16.96 8.76
N GLY A 26 29.09 -16.36 8.03
CA GLY A 26 27.67 -16.70 8.10
C GLY A 26 27.06 -16.47 9.49
N PHE A 27 25.84 -16.97 9.69
CA PHE A 27 25.11 -16.87 10.96
C PHE A 27 25.45 -18.04 11.89
N THR A 28 26.59 -17.97 12.59
CA THR A 28 27.02 -19.03 13.52
C THR A 28 26.02 -19.35 14.64
N PRO A 29 25.28 -18.40 15.25
CA PRO A 29 24.22 -18.71 16.22
C PRO A 29 23.02 -19.45 15.61
N GLY A 30 22.95 -19.55 14.28
CA GLY A 30 21.92 -20.29 13.55
C GLY A 30 22.23 -21.77 13.33
N ARG A 31 23.42 -22.25 13.69
CA ARG A 31 23.78 -23.67 13.56
C ARG A 31 22.93 -24.52 14.50
N PHE A 32 22.31 -25.57 13.99
CA PHE A 32 21.54 -26.49 14.81
C PHE A 32 22.43 -27.58 15.40
N CYS A 33 23.03 -27.30 16.56
CA CYS A 33 24.02 -28.18 17.20
C CYS A 33 23.54 -28.72 18.56
N MET A 34 23.94 -29.95 18.86
CA MET A 34 23.67 -30.62 20.13
C MET A 34 24.99 -31.11 20.76
N PRO A 35 25.27 -30.75 22.01
CA PRO A 35 26.38 -31.34 22.75
C PRO A 35 26.04 -32.78 23.15
N LEU A 36 27.01 -33.68 23.00
CA LEU A 36 26.94 -35.08 23.44
C LEU A 36 27.84 -35.27 24.66
N PRO A 37 27.27 -35.31 25.89
CA PRO A 37 28.05 -35.46 27.11
C PRO A 37 28.86 -36.76 27.14
N ASP A 38 28.30 -37.83 26.58
CA ASP A 38 28.89 -39.17 26.59
C ASP A 38 30.13 -39.30 25.68
N LEU A 39 30.31 -38.39 24.72
CA LEU A 39 31.45 -38.35 23.80
C LEU A 39 32.34 -37.13 24.08
N HIS A 40 32.92 -37.01 25.29
CA HIS A 40 33.89 -35.95 25.60
C HIS A 40 33.36 -34.51 25.37
N ASN A 41 32.04 -34.28 25.53
CA ASN A 41 31.39 -33.01 25.17
C ASN A 41 31.58 -32.60 23.70
N LEU A 42 31.66 -33.58 22.79
CA LEU A 42 31.63 -33.33 21.36
C LEU A 42 30.31 -32.66 20.98
N THR A 43 30.40 -31.60 20.16
CA THR A 43 29.20 -30.94 19.62
C THR A 43 28.99 -31.35 18.17
N CYS A 44 27.80 -31.92 17.92
CA CYS A 44 27.40 -32.41 16.61
C CYS A 44 26.26 -31.55 16.07
N CYS A 45 26.40 -31.11 14.82
CA CYS A 45 25.47 -30.22 14.16
C CYS A 45 24.73 -30.91 13.03
N LEU A 46 23.47 -30.54 12.84
CA LEU A 46 22.69 -30.98 11.69
C LEU A 46 23.12 -30.20 10.44
N PRO A 47 23.18 -30.83 9.25
CA PRO A 47 23.51 -30.11 8.02
C PRO A 47 22.52 -29.00 7.68
N CYS A 48 23.03 -27.92 7.10
CA CYS A 48 22.25 -26.81 6.56
C CYS A 48 21.70 -27.17 5.15
N PRO A 49 20.46 -26.76 4.79
CA PRO A 49 19.51 -25.98 5.59
C PRO A 49 18.63 -26.87 6.50
N LEU A 50 18.24 -26.33 7.67
CA LEU A 50 17.42 -27.04 8.65
C LEU A 50 16.06 -27.49 8.09
N SER A 51 15.50 -26.72 7.15
CA SER A 51 14.23 -27.03 6.50
C SER A 51 14.23 -28.39 5.79
N ASP A 52 15.37 -28.79 5.23
CA ASP A 52 15.47 -30.05 4.48
C ASP A 52 15.39 -31.28 5.39
N TRP A 53 15.63 -31.11 6.68
CA TRP A 53 15.53 -32.18 7.68
C TRP A 53 14.20 -32.16 8.43
N ALA A 54 13.63 -30.97 8.62
CA ALA A 54 12.41 -30.79 9.39
C ALA A 54 11.12 -30.97 8.57
N TYR A 55 11.20 -30.79 7.24
CA TYR A 55 10.08 -30.85 6.32
C TYR A 55 10.20 -31.97 5.29
N SER A 56 9.05 -32.36 4.72
CA SER A 56 9.01 -33.37 3.67
C SER A 56 9.67 -32.88 2.37
N ASP A 57 10.07 -33.82 1.53
CA ASP A 57 10.66 -33.51 0.22
C ASP A 57 9.73 -32.64 -0.63
N GLY A 58 10.32 -31.71 -1.37
CA GLY A 58 9.58 -30.75 -2.19
C GLY A 58 8.95 -29.59 -1.42
N PHE A 59 9.22 -29.44 -0.12
CA PHE A 59 8.77 -28.29 0.68
C PHE A 59 9.15 -26.95 0.03
N GLU A 60 10.41 -26.80 -0.38
CA GLU A 60 10.91 -25.57 -1.01
C GLU A 60 10.24 -25.28 -2.35
N SER A 61 10.01 -26.30 -3.18
CA SER A 61 9.27 -26.15 -4.44
C SER A 61 7.82 -25.72 -4.19
N ARG A 62 7.19 -26.19 -3.10
CA ARG A 62 5.83 -25.76 -2.72
C ARG A 62 5.80 -24.32 -2.21
N THR A 63 6.83 -23.88 -1.47
CA THR A 63 6.91 -22.48 -1.01
C THR A 63 7.22 -21.51 -2.15
N GLU A 64 7.84 -21.98 -3.24
CA GLU A 64 8.04 -21.20 -4.47
C GLU A 64 6.71 -20.65 -5.06
N ILE A 65 5.60 -21.39 -4.89
CA ILE A 65 4.27 -20.95 -5.33
C ILE A 65 3.92 -19.60 -4.70
N ALA A 66 4.24 -19.39 -3.42
CA ALA A 66 3.98 -18.14 -2.73
C ALA A 66 4.84 -16.98 -3.26
N ASN A 67 6.06 -17.25 -3.74
CA ASN A 67 6.90 -16.24 -4.39
C ASN A 67 6.26 -15.77 -5.71
N TRP A 68 5.71 -16.70 -6.50
CA TRP A 68 4.97 -16.34 -7.73
C TRP A 68 3.68 -15.55 -7.46
N VAL A 69 2.99 -15.83 -6.35
CA VAL A 69 1.86 -14.99 -5.90
C VAL A 69 2.33 -13.56 -5.61
N ASN A 70 3.48 -13.39 -4.94
CA ASN A 70 4.08 -12.08 -4.71
C ASN A 70 4.43 -11.36 -6.01
N VAL A 71 4.95 -12.06 -7.02
CA VAL A 71 5.22 -11.48 -8.36
C VAL A 71 3.92 -10.97 -9.00
N ALA A 72 2.85 -11.76 -8.95
CA ALA A 72 1.56 -11.36 -9.50
C ALA A 72 0.99 -10.13 -8.76
N ALA A 73 1.04 -10.14 -7.43
CA ALA A 73 0.61 -9.02 -6.60
C ALA A 73 1.43 -7.75 -6.86
N PHE A 74 2.74 -7.89 -7.04
CA PHE A 74 3.64 -6.79 -7.37
C PHE A 74 3.28 -6.11 -8.68
N ILE A 75 2.89 -6.85 -9.72
CA ILE A 75 2.40 -6.25 -10.98
C ILE A 75 1.17 -5.37 -10.72
N LEU A 76 0.26 -5.81 -9.84
CA LEU A 76 -0.94 -5.05 -9.47
C LEU A 76 -0.58 -3.80 -8.63
N SER A 77 0.37 -3.93 -7.70
CA SER A 77 0.91 -2.84 -6.89
C SER A 77 1.62 -1.80 -7.78
N VAL A 78 2.41 -2.23 -8.75
CA VAL A 78 3.04 -1.36 -9.76
C VAL A 78 1.99 -0.64 -10.61
N TYR A 79 0.94 -1.34 -11.06
CA TYR A 79 -0.18 -0.71 -11.75
C TYR A 79 -0.82 0.41 -10.90
N LEU A 80 -1.00 0.20 -9.60
CA LEU A 80 -1.51 1.25 -8.70
C LEU A 80 -0.55 2.43 -8.60
N ILE A 81 0.74 2.18 -8.35
CA ILE A 81 1.75 3.24 -8.22
C ILE A 81 1.84 4.06 -9.52
N LEU A 82 1.89 3.40 -10.67
CA LEU A 82 1.88 4.06 -11.98
C LEU A 82 0.60 4.86 -12.20
N SER A 83 -0.56 4.31 -11.82
CA SER A 83 -1.83 5.03 -11.87
C SER A 83 -1.76 6.28 -11.00
N PHE A 84 -1.23 6.19 -9.78
CA PHE A 84 -1.06 7.32 -8.88
C PHE A 84 -0.05 8.34 -9.40
N ALA A 85 0.99 7.95 -10.12
CA ALA A 85 2.00 8.87 -10.64
C ALA A 85 1.52 9.60 -11.90
N ILE A 86 0.94 8.86 -12.85
CA ILE A 86 0.70 9.34 -14.22
C ILE A 86 -0.72 9.89 -14.40
N LEU A 87 -1.73 9.22 -13.84
CA LEU A 87 -3.12 9.62 -14.10
C LEU A 87 -3.53 10.83 -13.26
N PRO A 88 -4.32 11.76 -13.84
CA PRO A 88 -4.88 12.88 -13.10
C PRO A 88 -5.73 12.45 -11.89
N VAL A 89 -5.79 13.33 -10.88
CA VAL A 89 -6.53 13.09 -9.62
C VAL A 89 -8.02 12.81 -9.84
N LYS A 90 -8.62 13.31 -10.94
CA LYS A 90 -10.01 13.00 -11.32
C LYS A 90 -10.29 11.50 -11.51
N PHE A 91 -9.28 10.72 -11.89
CA PHE A 91 -9.41 9.28 -12.08
C PHE A 91 -8.97 8.48 -10.86
N THR A 92 -7.92 8.94 -10.19
CA THR A 92 -7.29 8.16 -9.11
C THR A 92 -7.91 8.46 -7.75
N HIS A 93 -8.37 9.68 -7.52
CA HIS A 93 -8.67 10.22 -6.20
C HIS A 93 -7.54 9.92 -5.19
N ARG A 94 -6.29 9.97 -5.68
CA ARG A 94 -5.12 9.55 -4.92
C ARG A 94 -4.99 10.36 -3.63
N HIS A 95 -4.68 9.66 -2.54
CA HIS A 95 -4.39 10.25 -1.24
C HIS A 95 -3.03 9.72 -0.78
N TYR A 96 -2.19 10.58 -0.23
CA TYR A 96 -0.80 10.22 0.12
C TYR A 96 -0.74 9.01 1.08
N LEU A 97 -1.62 8.92 2.08
CA LEU A 97 -1.72 7.73 2.97
C LEU A 97 -1.90 6.41 2.21
N SER A 98 -2.63 6.43 1.09
CA SER A 98 -2.82 5.25 0.25
C SER A 98 -1.60 4.98 -0.63
N VAL A 99 -1.00 6.03 -1.20
CA VAL A 99 0.22 5.91 -2.01
C VAL A 99 1.37 5.34 -1.18
N CYS A 100 1.62 5.90 0.01
CA CYS A 100 2.70 5.47 0.88
C CYS A 100 2.48 4.06 1.45
N LEU A 101 1.24 3.69 1.77
CA LEU A 101 0.90 2.30 2.11
C LEU A 101 1.23 1.34 0.97
N THR A 102 0.83 1.66 -0.27
CA THR A 102 1.15 0.84 -1.44
C THR A 102 2.65 0.76 -1.68
N LEU A 103 3.41 1.84 -1.46
CA LEU A 103 4.89 1.78 -1.52
C LEU A 103 5.48 0.85 -0.46
N GLY A 104 4.95 0.84 0.77
CA GLY A 104 5.34 -0.12 1.80
C GLY A 104 5.10 -1.58 1.37
N VAL A 105 3.95 -1.85 0.74
CA VAL A 105 3.63 -3.18 0.18
C VAL A 105 4.59 -3.56 -0.95
N VAL A 106 4.95 -2.63 -1.83
CA VAL A 106 5.95 -2.87 -2.88
C VAL A 106 7.30 -3.27 -2.28
N PHE A 107 7.75 -2.61 -1.21
CA PHE A 107 8.98 -3.01 -0.52
C PHE A 107 8.86 -4.42 0.08
N LEU A 108 7.74 -4.75 0.71
CA LEU A 108 7.50 -6.11 1.22
C LEU A 108 7.54 -7.16 0.09
N GLU A 109 6.88 -6.91 -1.04
CA GLU A 109 6.85 -7.83 -2.19
C GLU A 109 8.26 -8.05 -2.78
N LEU A 110 9.08 -7.00 -2.85
CA LEU A 110 10.47 -7.10 -3.31
C LEU A 110 11.31 -8.04 -2.44
N ALA A 111 10.99 -8.20 -1.16
CA ALA A 111 11.67 -9.15 -0.28
C ALA A 111 11.56 -10.61 -0.73
N PHE A 112 10.50 -10.96 -1.47
CA PHE A 112 10.27 -12.30 -2.01
C PHE A 112 10.74 -12.42 -3.46
N ILE A 113 10.60 -11.35 -4.24
CA ILE A 113 10.96 -11.34 -5.66
C ILE A 113 12.47 -11.42 -5.87
N ILE A 114 13.25 -10.71 -5.04
CA ILE A 114 14.72 -10.69 -5.14
C ILE A 114 15.33 -12.08 -4.95
N PRO A 115 15.05 -12.81 -3.86
CA PRO A 115 15.59 -14.17 -3.71
C PRO A 115 15.05 -15.14 -4.75
N GLN A 116 13.81 -14.98 -5.21
CA GLN A 116 13.26 -15.78 -6.30
C GLN A 116 14.03 -15.58 -7.61
N ALA A 117 14.45 -14.36 -7.90
CA ALA A 117 15.24 -14.03 -9.09
C ALA A 117 16.71 -14.45 -8.95
N ALA A 118 17.29 -14.28 -7.76
CA ALA A 118 18.71 -14.53 -7.52
C ALA A 118 19.05 -16.00 -7.21
N LYS A 119 18.10 -16.78 -6.66
CA LYS A 119 18.30 -18.17 -6.21
C LYS A 119 19.56 -18.34 -5.34
N PRO A 120 19.63 -17.67 -4.18
CA PRO A 120 20.84 -17.64 -3.37
C PRO A 120 21.13 -18.99 -2.69
N ASP A 121 22.41 -19.30 -2.49
CA ASP A 121 22.81 -20.39 -1.60
C ASP A 121 22.45 -20.02 -0.15
N GLN A 122 21.59 -20.82 0.48
CA GLN A 122 21.12 -20.56 1.85
C GLN A 122 22.22 -20.77 2.90
N CYS A 123 23.23 -21.56 2.58
CA CYS A 123 24.27 -22.02 3.51
C CYS A 123 25.64 -21.44 3.14
N PHE A 124 26.34 -20.89 4.13
CA PHE A 124 27.72 -20.43 4.00
C PHE A 124 28.69 -21.61 3.95
N ASN A 125 28.42 -22.64 4.75
CA ASN A 125 29.07 -23.95 4.75
C ASN A 125 28.06 -25.03 5.17
N GLU A 126 28.51 -26.27 5.29
CA GLU A 126 27.66 -27.44 5.49
C GLU A 126 26.82 -27.41 6.77
N ILE A 127 27.15 -26.57 7.76
CA ILE A 127 26.37 -26.40 9.01
C ILE A 127 25.88 -24.97 9.26
N THR A 128 26.44 -23.97 8.59
CA THR A 128 26.23 -22.54 8.91
C THR A 128 25.38 -21.87 7.83
N PRO A 129 24.22 -21.27 8.19
CA PRO A 129 23.43 -20.47 7.25
C PRO A 129 24.15 -19.18 6.84
N ASN A 130 23.86 -18.66 5.65
CA ASN A 130 24.29 -17.33 5.23
C ASN A 130 23.52 -16.24 6.00
N ASP A 131 24.20 -15.14 6.30
CA ASP A 131 23.65 -13.94 6.94
C ASP A 131 23.74 -12.71 6.03
N MET A 132 23.35 -11.54 6.56
CA MET A 132 23.45 -10.28 5.80
C MET A 132 24.89 -9.88 5.44
N HIS A 133 25.90 -10.40 6.14
CA HIS A 133 27.30 -10.05 5.93
C HIS A 133 27.95 -10.99 4.91
N SER A 134 27.52 -12.25 4.84
CA SER A 134 28.01 -13.24 3.88
C SER A 134 27.20 -13.29 2.58
N SER A 135 25.96 -12.78 2.55
CA SER A 135 25.12 -12.75 1.35
C SER A 135 24.40 -11.42 1.15
N GLY A 136 24.74 -10.72 0.07
CA GLY A 136 24.08 -9.47 -0.32
C GLY A 136 22.61 -9.65 -0.68
N VAL A 137 22.23 -10.82 -1.21
CA VAL A 137 20.81 -11.15 -1.46
C VAL A 137 20.05 -11.20 -0.14
N CYS A 138 20.63 -11.85 0.88
CA CYS A 138 20.03 -11.91 2.23
C CYS A 138 19.87 -10.51 2.82
N ALA A 139 20.92 -9.69 2.75
CA ALA A 139 20.91 -8.33 3.26
C ALA A 139 19.79 -7.49 2.65
N VAL A 140 19.69 -7.47 1.31
CA VAL A 140 18.71 -6.64 0.60
C VAL A 140 17.29 -7.19 0.78
N SER A 141 17.08 -8.49 0.64
CA SER A 141 15.74 -9.08 0.79
C SER A 141 15.23 -8.94 2.22
N GLY A 142 16.08 -9.21 3.21
CA GLY A 142 15.75 -9.05 4.63
C GLY A 142 15.47 -7.59 4.98
N ALA A 143 16.26 -6.65 4.46
CA ALA A 143 16.02 -5.22 4.67
C ALA A 143 14.66 -4.79 4.11
N PHE A 144 14.31 -5.21 2.89
CA PHE A 144 13.02 -4.92 2.28
C PHE A 144 11.85 -5.56 3.03
N LEU A 145 12.02 -6.79 3.54
CA LEU A 145 11.01 -7.47 4.35
C LEU A 145 10.69 -6.64 5.61
N LEU A 146 11.72 -6.27 6.37
CA LEU A 146 11.58 -5.57 7.64
C LEU A 146 11.10 -4.13 7.43
N PHE A 147 11.67 -3.42 6.46
CA PHE A 147 11.26 -2.07 6.11
C PHE A 147 9.83 -2.01 5.60
N GLY A 148 9.45 -2.93 4.71
CA GLY A 148 8.10 -3.07 4.18
C GLY A 148 7.10 -3.34 5.30
N GLY A 149 7.40 -4.30 6.18
CA GLY A 149 6.56 -4.61 7.35
C GLY A 149 6.34 -3.39 8.26
N TRP A 150 7.41 -2.68 8.62
CA TRP A 150 7.32 -1.43 9.38
C TRP A 150 6.50 -0.37 8.65
N ALA A 151 6.80 -0.10 7.38
CA ALA A 151 6.12 0.92 6.60
C ALA A 151 4.62 0.65 6.50
N ILE A 152 4.22 -0.59 6.20
CA ILE A 152 2.83 -0.99 6.12
C ILE A 152 2.10 -0.71 7.44
N VAL A 153 2.65 -1.17 8.56
CA VAL A 153 2.00 -1.03 9.88
C VAL A 153 1.86 0.44 10.27
N ILE A 154 2.91 1.24 10.07
CA ILE A 154 2.87 2.67 10.41
C ILE A 154 1.89 3.43 9.50
N TRP A 155 1.86 3.15 8.20
CA TRP A 155 0.90 3.80 7.30
C TRP A 155 -0.55 3.37 7.55
N VAL A 156 -0.78 2.11 7.94
CA VAL A 156 -2.08 1.63 8.41
C VAL A 156 -2.49 2.36 9.69
N PHE A 157 -1.58 2.52 10.66
CA PHE A 157 -1.83 3.30 11.87
C PHE A 157 -2.17 4.76 11.55
N CYS A 158 -1.38 5.45 10.72
CA CYS A 158 -1.65 6.83 10.31
C CYS A 158 -3.01 6.97 9.62
N ARG A 159 -3.43 5.96 8.85
CA ARG A 159 -4.74 5.92 8.21
C ARG A 159 -5.88 5.73 9.21
N ALA A 160 -5.73 4.81 10.16
CA ALA A 160 -6.70 4.62 11.24
C ALA A 160 -6.84 5.90 12.08
N LEU A 161 -5.73 6.55 12.41
CA LEU A 161 -5.71 7.82 13.14
C LEU A 161 -6.37 8.95 12.35
N ALA A 162 -6.07 9.11 11.06
CA ALA A 162 -6.70 10.13 10.22
C ALA A 162 -8.23 9.95 10.15
N LEU A 163 -8.69 8.71 10.02
CA LEU A 163 -10.11 8.38 10.01
C LEU A 163 -10.76 8.67 11.37
N HIS A 164 -10.11 8.29 12.46
CA HIS A 164 -10.58 8.53 13.82
C HIS A 164 -10.71 10.04 14.11
N LEU A 165 -9.71 10.83 13.73
CA LEU A 165 -9.74 12.28 13.88
C LEU A 165 -10.87 12.92 13.06
N GLN A 166 -11.09 12.45 11.83
CA GLN A 166 -12.14 12.98 10.96
C GLN A 166 -13.55 12.66 11.45
N ILE A 167 -13.77 11.46 12.00
CA ILE A 167 -15.10 10.97 12.41
C ILE A 167 -15.41 11.31 13.86
N CYS A 168 -14.55 10.90 14.80
CA CYS A 168 -14.83 11.02 16.23
C CYS A 168 -14.50 12.42 16.77
N TRP A 169 -13.46 13.06 16.23
CA TRP A 169 -13.04 14.40 16.65
C TRP A 169 -13.49 15.50 15.69
N GLU A 170 -14.11 15.13 14.57
CA GLU A 170 -14.60 16.06 13.54
C GLU A 170 -13.51 16.99 12.94
N VAL A 171 -12.23 16.66 13.12
CA VAL A 171 -11.08 17.42 12.61
C VAL A 171 -10.70 16.92 11.22
N VAL A 172 -10.69 17.82 10.24
CA VAL A 172 -10.17 17.49 8.90
C VAL A 172 -8.64 17.61 8.92
N PRO A 173 -7.90 16.52 8.61
CA PRO A 173 -6.44 16.59 8.58
C PRO A 173 -5.96 17.58 7.49
N GLY A 174 -5.28 18.64 7.92
CA GLY A 174 -4.68 19.64 7.02
C GLY A 174 -3.18 19.42 6.80
N ASP A 175 -2.48 20.46 6.35
CA ASP A 175 -1.06 20.38 5.95
C ASP A 175 -0.12 19.95 7.09
N LYS A 176 -0.40 20.38 8.32
CA LYS A 176 0.39 19.95 9.50
C LYS A 176 0.34 18.43 9.66
N PHE A 177 -0.84 17.84 9.55
CA PHE A 177 -0.99 16.38 9.64
C PHE A 177 -0.29 15.69 8.47
N PHE A 178 -0.35 16.27 7.26
CA PHE A 178 0.35 15.74 6.08
C PHE A 178 1.87 15.63 6.30
N TYR A 179 2.54 16.71 6.71
CA TYR A 179 3.99 16.66 6.93
C TYR A 179 4.37 15.80 8.13
N THR A 180 3.61 15.87 9.23
CA THR A 180 3.87 15.03 10.41
C THR A 180 3.73 13.54 10.08
N SER A 181 2.68 13.16 9.35
CA SER A 181 2.48 11.76 8.96
C SER A 181 3.51 11.27 7.94
N LEU A 182 4.03 12.12 7.06
CA LEU A 182 5.18 11.77 6.20
C LEU A 182 6.46 11.55 7.00
N ALA A 183 6.80 12.48 7.89
CA ALA A 183 8.00 12.37 8.72
C ALA A 183 7.93 11.14 9.63
N PHE A 184 6.79 10.91 10.28
CA PHE A 184 6.56 9.75 11.13
C PHE A 184 6.47 8.45 10.33
N GLY A 185 5.72 8.48 9.22
CA GLY A 185 5.38 7.34 8.38
C GLY A 185 6.59 6.71 7.68
N TRP A 186 7.63 7.49 7.41
CA TRP A 186 8.89 6.99 6.87
C TRP A 186 10.02 6.98 7.90
N GLY A 187 10.03 7.92 8.84
CA GLY A 187 11.06 8.00 9.88
C GLY A 187 11.08 6.77 10.78
N ILE A 188 9.92 6.32 11.27
CA ILE A 188 9.87 5.12 12.12
C ILE A 188 10.35 3.87 11.37
N PRO A 189 9.87 3.56 10.15
CA PRO A 189 10.40 2.41 9.41
C PRO A 189 11.90 2.46 9.15
N ILE A 190 12.48 3.64 8.86
CA ILE A 190 13.92 3.79 8.67
C ILE A 190 14.68 3.49 9.97
N VAL A 191 14.26 4.10 11.08
CA VAL A 191 14.91 3.90 12.38
C VAL A 191 14.72 2.46 12.86
N GLY A 192 13.52 1.92 12.73
CA GLY A 192 13.19 0.53 13.06
C GLY A 192 14.06 -0.44 12.28
N LEU A 193 14.17 -0.27 10.96
CA LEU A 193 15.07 -1.08 10.13
C LEU A 193 16.53 -0.98 10.61
N ALA A 194 17.03 0.23 10.83
CA ALA A 194 18.41 0.45 11.24
C ALA A 194 18.73 -0.23 12.58
N LEU A 195 17.84 -0.10 13.57
CA LEU A 195 17.97 -0.76 14.87
C LEU A 195 17.89 -2.28 14.72
N THR A 196 16.87 -2.81 14.03
CA THR A 196 16.70 -4.25 13.85
C THR A 196 17.89 -4.89 13.14
N LEU A 197 18.43 -4.26 12.09
CA LEU A 197 19.59 -4.80 11.39
C LEU A 197 20.89 -4.70 12.21
N SER A 198 21.05 -3.63 13.00
CA SER A 198 22.28 -3.42 13.80
C SER A 198 22.33 -4.29 15.06
N LEU A 199 21.18 -4.57 15.67
CA LEU A 199 21.09 -5.31 16.93
C LEU A 199 20.83 -6.81 16.73
N THR A 200 19.84 -7.14 15.89
CA THR A 200 19.39 -8.52 15.68
C THR A 200 19.99 -9.13 14.42
N GLY A 201 19.89 -8.41 13.31
CA GLY A 201 20.27 -8.84 11.99
C GLY A 201 19.32 -9.84 11.31
N VAL A 202 19.70 -10.30 10.11
CA VAL A 202 18.91 -11.21 9.27
C VAL A 202 19.77 -12.35 8.71
N SER A 203 19.16 -13.52 8.53
CA SER A 203 19.77 -14.73 7.96
C SER A 203 18.76 -15.62 7.22
N PHE A 204 19.25 -16.56 6.41
CA PHE A 204 18.39 -17.60 5.83
C PHE A 204 18.04 -18.64 6.89
N ARG A 205 16.74 -18.81 7.12
CA ARG A 205 16.22 -19.78 8.11
C ARG A 205 15.05 -20.60 7.56
N PHE A 206 14.30 -20.05 6.62
CA PHE A 206 13.06 -20.61 6.09
C PHE A 206 13.07 -20.54 4.56
N GLY A 207 13.85 -21.42 3.94
CA GLY A 207 14.04 -21.43 2.49
C GLY A 207 14.81 -20.20 1.99
N ASN A 208 14.47 -19.73 0.80
CA ASN A 208 15.24 -18.71 0.08
C ASN A 208 15.01 -17.28 0.56
N VAL A 209 14.16 -17.03 1.57
CA VAL A 209 13.88 -15.67 2.04
C VAL A 209 14.63 -15.41 3.35
N CYS A 210 15.41 -14.33 3.35
CA CYS A 210 16.14 -13.90 4.53
C CYS A 210 15.19 -13.26 5.55
N HIS A 211 15.30 -13.65 6.81
CA HIS A 211 14.40 -13.24 7.89
C HIS A 211 15.19 -12.74 9.10
N ILE A 212 14.52 -12.01 9.98
CA ILE A 212 15.10 -11.56 11.26
C ILE A 212 15.65 -12.75 12.07
N ASN A 213 16.85 -12.57 12.64
CA ASN A 213 17.45 -13.53 13.57
C ASN A 213 16.60 -13.62 14.84
N HIS A 214 16.70 -14.73 15.58
CA HIS A 214 15.82 -14.98 16.73
C HIS A 214 16.15 -14.16 17.98
N LYS A 215 17.45 -13.92 18.21
CA LYS A 215 17.92 -13.24 19.41
C LYS A 215 17.37 -11.82 19.41
N ASP A 216 16.62 -11.46 20.46
CA ASP A 216 16.01 -10.14 20.64
C ASP A 216 14.97 -9.72 19.57
N ALA A 217 14.60 -10.60 18.63
CA ALA A 217 13.64 -10.34 17.55
C ALA A 217 12.28 -9.81 18.04
N LEU A 218 11.82 -10.33 19.19
CA LEU A 218 10.57 -9.92 19.80
C LEU A 218 10.64 -8.48 20.32
N GLN A 219 11.79 -8.07 20.88
CA GLN A 219 11.96 -6.75 21.46
C GLN A 219 12.25 -5.71 20.38
N ASP A 220 13.07 -6.07 19.39
CA ASP A 220 13.61 -5.13 18.41
C ASP A 220 12.72 -4.94 17.17
N PHE A 221 11.82 -5.89 16.88
CA PHE A 221 10.96 -5.85 15.69
C PHE A 221 9.49 -6.14 16.00
N TRP A 222 9.17 -7.36 16.46
CA TRP A 222 7.78 -7.81 16.54
C TRP A 222 6.96 -7.06 17.60
N GLY A 223 7.51 -6.84 18.78
CA GLY A 223 6.82 -6.16 19.89
C GLY A 223 6.42 -4.72 19.53
N PRO A 224 7.36 -3.87 19.11
CA PRO A 224 7.05 -2.51 18.65
C PRO A 224 6.07 -2.47 17.48
N LEU A 225 6.23 -3.36 16.50
CA LEU A 225 5.33 -3.46 15.33
C LEU A 225 3.90 -3.84 15.76
N LEU A 226 3.76 -4.83 16.64
CA LEU A 226 2.48 -5.25 17.20
C LEU A 226 1.82 -4.14 18.04
N ALA A 227 2.60 -3.34 18.76
CA ALA A 227 2.08 -2.21 19.54
C ALA A 227 1.39 -1.18 18.63
N PHE A 228 2.02 -0.80 17.52
CA PHE A 228 1.39 0.12 16.55
C PHE A 228 0.19 -0.49 15.84
N ALA A 229 0.26 -1.78 15.48
CA ALA A 229 -0.88 -2.49 14.91
C ALA A 229 -2.08 -2.52 15.88
N ALA A 230 -1.84 -2.80 17.16
CA ALA A 230 -2.87 -2.80 18.19
C ALA A 230 -3.47 -1.41 18.42
N LEU A 231 -2.64 -0.35 18.47
CA LEU A 231 -3.12 1.03 18.56
C LEU A 231 -4.01 1.41 17.36
N GLY A 232 -3.58 1.05 16.14
CA GLY A 232 -4.38 1.25 14.93
C GLY A 232 -5.72 0.52 14.98
N LEU A 233 -5.71 -0.73 15.46
CA LEU A 233 -6.92 -1.55 15.62
C LEU A 233 -7.90 -0.95 16.62
N VAL A 234 -7.41 -0.49 17.78
CA VAL A 234 -8.23 0.16 18.81
C VAL A 234 -8.89 1.43 18.25
N LEU A 235 -8.13 2.29 17.57
CA LEU A 235 -8.68 3.48 16.91
C LEU A 235 -9.75 3.11 15.88
N GLN A 236 -9.51 2.06 15.10
CA GLN A 236 -10.45 1.59 14.09
C GLN A 236 -11.76 1.09 14.72
N PHE A 237 -11.69 0.30 15.79
CA PHE A 237 -12.88 -0.19 16.50
C PHE A 237 -13.67 0.91 17.17
N ILE A 238 -13.01 1.87 17.84
CA ILE A 238 -13.69 3.04 18.43
C ILE A 238 -14.42 3.82 17.34
N THR A 239 -13.77 4.03 16.19
CA THR A 239 -14.34 4.77 15.07
C THR A 239 -15.57 4.07 14.48
N ILE A 240 -15.50 2.75 14.28
CA ILE A 240 -16.63 1.95 13.81
C ILE A 240 -17.77 1.98 14.85
N GLY A 241 -17.45 1.81 16.13
CA GLY A 241 -18.42 1.88 17.22
C GLY A 241 -19.15 3.22 17.28
N TYR A 242 -18.43 4.32 17.11
CA TYR A 242 -19.03 5.66 17.01
C TYR A 242 -19.97 5.79 15.80
N CYS A 243 -19.57 5.27 14.63
CA CYS A 243 -20.42 5.27 13.44
C CYS A 243 -21.74 4.50 13.67
N VAL A 244 -21.66 3.33 14.33
CA VAL A 244 -22.84 2.53 14.69
C VAL A 244 -23.72 3.27 15.69
N HIS A 245 -23.13 3.89 16.71
CA HIS A 245 -23.87 4.67 17.72
C HIS A 245 -24.64 5.84 17.08
N VAL A 246 -23.99 6.63 16.21
CA VAL A 246 -24.64 7.74 15.49
C VAL A 246 -25.75 7.22 14.55
N TYR A 247 -25.52 6.09 13.88
CA TYR A 247 -26.54 5.46 13.04
C TYR A 247 -27.77 5.05 13.85
N MET A 248 -27.58 4.37 14.98
CA MET A 248 -28.69 3.98 15.86
C MET A 248 -29.47 5.21 16.32
N LYS A 249 -28.79 6.25 16.81
CA LYS A 249 -29.45 7.50 17.25
C LYS A 249 -30.24 8.17 16.13
N SER A 250 -29.74 8.15 14.89
CA SER A 250 -30.44 8.72 13.74
C SER A 250 -31.75 8.02 13.39
N ILE A 251 -31.85 6.70 13.65
CA ILE A 251 -33.08 5.92 13.45
C ILE A 251 -34.08 6.18 14.58
N LEU A 252 -33.61 6.32 15.83
CA LEU A 252 -34.50 6.66 16.94
C LEU A 252 -35.12 8.06 16.78
N ASP A 253 -34.36 9.02 16.26
CA ASP A 253 -34.85 10.37 15.92
C ASP A 253 -35.76 10.39 14.66
N ASP A 254 -35.85 9.30 13.89
CA ASP A 254 -36.73 9.16 12.72
C ASP A 254 -38.14 8.66 13.09
N LYS A 255 -38.41 8.33 14.37
CA LYS A 255 -39.79 8.12 14.83
C LYS A 255 -40.49 9.48 14.86
N PRO A 256 -41.59 9.67 14.11
CA PRO A 256 -42.33 10.92 14.20
C PRO A 256 -42.75 11.10 15.65
N THR A 257 -42.37 12.21 16.27
CA THR A 257 -43.07 12.70 17.44
C THR A 257 -44.50 12.98 17.02
N THR A 258 -45.36 11.96 17.12
CA THR A 258 -46.79 12.14 17.32
C THR A 258 -46.92 12.92 18.62
N ASN A 259 -46.96 14.24 18.49
CA ASN A 259 -47.50 15.22 19.44
C ASN A 259 -47.70 16.51 18.65
N ASP A 260 -48.63 16.43 17.69
CA ASP A 260 -49.24 17.60 17.09
C ASP A 260 -50.30 18.10 18.08
N SER A 261 -49.91 19.01 18.98
CA SER A 261 -50.82 19.97 19.63
C SER A 261 -50.04 20.90 20.56
N SER A 262 -49.57 22.03 20.04
CA SER A 262 -49.92 23.37 20.54
C SER A 262 -48.96 24.41 19.98
N GLN A 263 -49.57 25.41 19.36
CA GLN A 263 -48.96 26.61 18.81
C GLN A 263 -48.11 27.33 19.87
N ALA A 264 -46.81 27.48 19.63
CA ALA A 264 -46.00 28.52 20.25
C ALA A 264 -45.01 29.05 19.20
N PRO A 265 -44.98 30.37 18.92
CA PRO A 265 -44.01 30.95 17.99
C PRO A 265 -42.60 30.83 18.59
N PRO A 266 -41.55 30.69 17.75
CA PRO A 266 -40.22 30.38 18.22
C PRO A 266 -39.61 31.59 18.94
N THR A 267 -39.57 31.55 20.26
CA THR A 267 -38.80 32.50 21.05
C THR A 267 -37.31 32.23 20.82
N TYR A 268 -36.60 33.24 20.33
CA TYR A 268 -35.16 33.27 20.16
C TYR A 268 -34.48 32.94 21.50
N SER A 269 -34.06 31.68 21.68
CA SER A 269 -33.13 31.30 22.74
C SER A 269 -31.76 31.04 22.12
N ASN A 270 -30.75 31.75 22.61
CA ASN A 270 -29.33 31.52 22.35
C ASN A 270 -28.89 30.19 22.98
N SER A 271 -29.51 29.09 22.58
CA SER A 271 -29.07 27.75 22.97
C SER A 271 -27.95 27.33 22.03
N MET A 272 -26.84 26.87 22.63
CA MET A 272 -25.78 26.16 21.93
C MET A 272 -26.42 25.19 20.96
N ARG A 273 -26.17 25.40 19.67
CA ARG A 273 -26.79 24.68 18.56
C ARG A 273 -26.52 23.20 18.73
N THR A 274 -27.43 22.47 19.39
CA THR A 274 -27.36 21.02 19.49
C THR A 274 -27.61 20.51 18.07
N VAL A 275 -26.52 20.21 17.36
CA VAL A 275 -26.58 19.63 16.02
C VAL A 275 -27.46 18.39 16.13
N SER A 276 -28.62 18.40 15.48
CA SER A 276 -29.55 17.27 15.48
C SER A 276 -28.79 16.02 15.03
N ALA A 277 -29.00 14.87 15.70
CA ALA A 277 -28.26 13.64 15.39
C ALA A 277 -28.41 13.22 13.93
N ARG A 278 -29.47 13.68 13.26
CA ARG A 278 -29.71 13.54 11.82
C ARG A 278 -28.69 14.29 10.95
N GLN A 279 -28.29 15.49 11.34
CA GLN A 279 -27.25 16.26 10.63
C GLN A 279 -25.89 15.58 10.79
N THR A 280 -25.56 15.11 12.00
CA THR A 280 -24.37 14.33 12.29
C THR A 280 -24.35 13.02 11.49
N TYR A 281 -25.48 12.29 11.44
CA TYR A 281 -25.58 11.05 10.65
C TYR A 281 -25.40 11.28 9.14
N ARG A 282 -26.00 12.33 8.56
CA ARG A 282 -25.80 12.64 7.13
C ARG A 282 -24.33 12.92 6.82
N ARG A 283 -23.61 13.60 7.71
CA ARG A 283 -22.16 13.84 7.60
C ARG A 283 -21.38 12.53 7.72
N VAL A 284 -21.61 11.75 8.78
CA VAL A 284 -20.94 10.46 9.03
C VAL A 284 -21.17 9.51 7.86
N LYS A 285 -22.41 9.38 7.38
CA LYS A 285 -22.76 8.56 6.20
C LYS A 285 -21.93 8.95 4.98
N ARG A 286 -21.77 10.25 4.70
CA ARG A 286 -20.95 10.72 3.57
C ARG A 286 -19.47 10.37 3.76
N VAL A 287 -18.92 10.55 4.97
CA VAL A 287 -17.52 10.22 5.27
C VAL A 287 -17.28 8.71 5.16
N VAL A 288 -18.17 7.89 5.73
CA VAL A 288 -18.11 6.43 5.64
C VAL A 288 -18.23 5.96 4.19
N GLN A 289 -19.15 6.51 3.39
CA GLN A 289 -19.25 6.17 1.96
C GLN A 289 -17.97 6.50 1.16
N LEU A 290 -17.23 7.52 1.57
CA LEU A 290 -15.97 7.88 0.92
C LEU A 290 -14.78 7.06 1.44
N GLN A 291 -14.81 6.66 2.72
CA GLN A 291 -13.69 6.05 3.42
C GLN A 291 -13.84 4.55 3.72
N TRP A 292 -14.97 3.91 3.41
CA TRP A 292 -15.18 2.49 3.73
C TRP A 292 -14.07 1.60 3.16
N ARG A 293 -13.62 1.89 1.93
CA ARG A 293 -12.48 1.21 1.31
C ARG A 293 -11.20 1.36 2.14
N GLY A 294 -11.00 2.55 2.68
CA GLY A 294 -9.88 2.87 3.56
C GLY A 294 -9.97 2.20 4.93
N ALA A 295 -11.16 2.06 5.48
CA ALA A 295 -11.38 1.31 6.72
C ALA A 295 -11.20 -0.20 6.50
N SER A 296 -11.69 -0.75 5.39
CA SER A 296 -11.57 -2.17 5.07
C SER A 296 -10.12 -2.61 4.87
N ILE A 297 -9.31 -1.81 4.16
CA ILE A 297 -7.88 -2.13 4.00
C ILE A 297 -7.13 -2.10 5.34
N VAL A 298 -7.46 -1.17 6.24
CA VAL A 298 -6.89 -1.16 7.61
C VAL A 298 -7.22 -2.47 8.32
N LEU A 299 -8.48 -2.89 8.33
CA LEU A 299 -8.91 -4.11 9.01
C LEU A 299 -8.24 -5.37 8.44
N VAL A 300 -8.20 -5.49 7.10
CA VAL A 300 -7.59 -6.66 6.43
C VAL A 300 -6.10 -6.73 6.72
N ILE A 301 -5.35 -5.64 6.52
CA ILE A 301 -3.90 -5.64 6.76
C ILE A 301 -3.59 -5.84 8.24
N THR A 302 -4.35 -5.26 9.17
CA THR A 302 -4.14 -5.52 10.60
C THR A 302 -4.39 -6.98 10.96
N ALA A 303 -5.43 -7.62 10.38
CA ALA A 303 -5.67 -9.04 10.59
C ALA A 303 -4.52 -9.90 10.06
N GLU A 304 -3.96 -9.55 8.89
CA GLU A 304 -2.77 -10.21 8.35
C GLU A 304 -1.57 -10.07 9.28
N VAL A 305 -1.27 -8.86 9.74
CA VAL A 305 -0.15 -8.61 10.67
C VAL A 305 -0.29 -9.44 11.94
N VAL A 306 -1.49 -9.48 12.55
CA VAL A 306 -1.73 -10.30 13.75
C VAL A 306 -1.50 -11.78 13.45
N PHE A 307 -2.02 -12.28 12.34
CA PHE A 307 -1.83 -13.67 11.93
C PHE A 307 -0.35 -14.01 11.72
N PHE A 308 0.40 -13.17 11.01
CA PHE A 308 1.83 -13.34 10.78
C PHE A 308 2.61 -13.30 12.08
N SER A 309 2.36 -12.32 12.94
CA SER A 309 3.05 -12.23 14.21
C SER A 309 2.84 -13.47 15.07
N VAL A 310 1.61 -14.01 15.15
CA VAL A 310 1.36 -15.25 15.91
C VAL A 310 2.14 -16.43 15.33
N VAL A 311 2.16 -16.58 14.01
CA VAL A 311 2.87 -17.71 13.38
C VAL A 311 4.38 -17.55 13.51
N PHE A 312 4.94 -16.39 13.14
CA PHE A 312 6.38 -16.15 13.16
C PHE A 312 6.96 -16.07 14.57
N VAL A 313 6.26 -15.45 15.54
CA VAL A 313 6.70 -15.50 16.95
C VAL A 313 6.67 -16.93 17.48
N SER A 314 5.67 -17.72 17.09
CA SER A 314 5.62 -19.11 17.49
C SER A 314 6.70 -19.96 16.80
N MET A 315 7.05 -19.68 15.55
CA MET A 315 8.17 -20.32 14.85
C MET A 315 9.51 -19.93 15.47
N ASP A 316 9.68 -18.67 15.82
CA ASP A 316 10.91 -18.18 16.46
C ASP A 316 11.11 -18.84 17.82
N ASN A 317 10.10 -18.82 18.69
CA ASN A 317 10.12 -19.52 19.98
C ASN A 317 10.40 -21.03 19.86
N SER A 318 10.06 -21.66 18.73
CA SER A 318 10.31 -23.09 18.50
C SER A 318 11.69 -23.39 17.88
N THR A 319 12.44 -22.36 17.48
CA THR A 319 13.72 -22.51 16.77
C THR A 319 14.90 -21.88 17.52
N GLN A 320 14.67 -21.26 18.68
CA GLN A 320 15.74 -20.83 19.57
C GLN A 320 16.38 -22.03 20.24
N ILE A 321 17.67 -22.25 19.95
CA ILE A 321 18.43 -23.37 20.53
C ILE A 321 18.64 -23.08 22.01
N ASN A 322 17.87 -23.79 22.82
CA ASN A 322 17.98 -23.81 24.26
C ASN A 322 17.84 -25.25 24.76
N GLU A 323 18.13 -25.48 26.03
CA GLU A 323 18.05 -26.84 26.60
C GLU A 323 16.67 -27.47 26.45
N GLN A 324 15.59 -26.67 26.50
CA GLN A 324 14.22 -27.19 26.36
C GLN A 324 13.93 -27.66 24.93
N LEU A 325 14.37 -26.90 23.91
CA LEU A 325 14.23 -27.27 22.52
C LEU A 325 15.06 -28.52 22.22
N LEU A 326 16.31 -28.57 22.69
CA LEU A 326 17.17 -29.73 22.52
C LEU A 326 16.55 -30.99 23.11
N ARG A 327 15.96 -30.91 24.32
CA ARG A 327 15.21 -32.03 24.94
C ARG A 327 14.00 -32.46 24.12
N LYS A 328 13.24 -31.51 23.55
CA LYS A 328 12.11 -31.83 22.67
C LYS A 328 12.58 -32.43 21.34
N ALA A 329 13.73 -32.01 20.84
CA ALA A 329 14.29 -32.47 19.58
C ALA A 329 14.98 -33.85 19.68
N THR A 330 15.39 -34.27 20.88
CA THR A 330 16.11 -35.54 21.10
C THR A 330 15.46 -36.76 20.42
N PRO A 331 14.15 -37.01 20.49
CA PRO A 331 13.54 -38.16 19.83
C PRO A 331 13.70 -38.12 18.30
N TRP A 332 13.57 -36.93 17.72
CA TRP A 332 13.75 -36.71 16.28
C TRP A 332 15.22 -36.89 15.87
N LEU A 333 16.15 -36.32 16.62
CA LEU A 333 17.59 -36.43 16.34
C LEU A 333 18.11 -37.87 16.51
N ASN A 334 17.63 -38.58 17.54
CA ASN A 334 17.95 -39.99 17.74
C ASN A 334 17.40 -40.85 16.60
N CYS A 335 16.17 -40.57 16.13
CA CYS A 335 15.64 -41.23 14.95
C CYS A 335 16.53 -41.00 13.73
N LEU A 336 16.98 -39.76 13.48
CA LEU A 336 17.86 -39.46 12.35
C LEU A 336 19.18 -40.22 12.44
N ALA A 337 19.79 -40.32 13.62
CA ALA A 337 21.00 -41.10 13.84
C ALA A 337 20.78 -42.60 13.55
N LEU A 338 19.71 -43.19 14.11
CA LEU A 338 19.38 -44.60 13.94
C LEU A 338 19.00 -44.95 12.50
N ALA A 339 18.32 -44.03 11.81
CA ALA A 339 17.92 -44.17 10.42
C ALA A 339 19.04 -43.79 9.43
N GLN A 340 20.26 -43.52 9.92
CA GLN A 340 21.43 -43.11 9.12
C GLN A 340 21.15 -41.91 8.19
N GLY A 341 20.32 -40.96 8.66
CA GLY A 341 19.94 -39.78 7.90
C GLY A 341 18.71 -39.95 6.99
N ASP A 342 18.02 -41.10 7.01
CA ASP A 342 16.74 -41.24 6.32
C ASP A 342 15.64 -40.44 7.06
N LYS A 343 15.50 -39.17 6.69
CA LYS A 343 14.56 -38.23 7.31
C LYS A 343 13.10 -38.69 7.21
N THR A 344 12.73 -39.43 6.16
CA THR A 344 11.33 -39.78 5.88
C THR A 344 10.72 -40.61 7.01
N LYS A 345 11.54 -41.45 7.66
CA LYS A 345 11.16 -42.25 8.83
C LYS A 345 10.98 -41.41 10.10
N CYS A 346 11.58 -40.22 10.14
CA CYS A 346 11.69 -39.38 11.33
C CYS A 346 10.80 -38.14 11.32
N LEU A 347 10.17 -37.80 10.18
CA LEU A 347 9.27 -36.65 10.06
C LEU A 347 8.08 -36.68 11.04
N SER A 348 7.67 -37.85 11.51
CA SER A 348 6.59 -37.95 12.51
C SER A 348 6.96 -37.29 13.85
N TYR A 349 8.26 -37.27 14.19
CA TYR A 349 8.80 -36.68 15.42
C TYR A 349 9.03 -35.18 15.33
N THR A 350 8.92 -34.58 14.13
CA THR A 350 9.03 -33.11 13.98
C THR A 350 7.75 -32.39 14.41
N LYS A 351 6.66 -33.13 14.65
CA LYS A 351 5.40 -32.62 15.18
C LYS A 351 5.62 -31.93 16.53
N GLY A 352 5.40 -30.61 16.56
CA GLY A 352 5.57 -29.79 17.76
C GLY A 352 6.96 -29.17 17.91
N LEU A 353 7.93 -29.55 17.06
CA LEU A 353 9.20 -28.83 16.88
C LEU A 353 9.07 -27.72 15.85
N VAL A 354 8.43 -28.01 14.72
CA VAL A 354 8.20 -27.05 13.66
C VAL A 354 6.70 -26.85 13.41
N LYS A 355 6.35 -25.71 12.81
CA LYS A 355 5.00 -25.48 12.31
C LYS A 355 4.73 -26.34 11.10
N SER A 356 3.48 -26.78 10.95
CA SER A 356 3.09 -27.61 9.81
C SER A 356 3.29 -26.85 8.50
N GLU A 357 3.65 -27.59 7.45
CA GLU A 357 3.91 -27.04 6.12
C GLU A 357 2.73 -26.22 5.60
N GLY A 358 1.50 -26.67 5.84
CA GLY A 358 0.29 -25.95 5.45
C GLY A 358 0.16 -24.58 6.11
N VAL A 359 0.57 -24.43 7.38
CA VAL A 359 0.55 -23.14 8.07
C VAL A 359 1.62 -22.20 7.49
N VAL A 360 2.82 -22.71 7.24
CA VAL A 360 3.90 -21.92 6.62
C VAL A 360 3.51 -21.47 5.22
N LEU A 361 2.97 -22.37 4.40
CA LEU A 361 2.49 -22.05 3.06
C LEU A 361 1.34 -21.03 3.08
N ALA A 362 0.37 -21.21 3.99
CA ALA A 362 -0.74 -20.26 4.14
C ALA A 362 -0.25 -18.85 4.50
N VAL A 363 0.70 -18.74 5.43
CA VAL A 363 1.32 -17.45 5.78
C VAL A 363 1.99 -16.81 4.58
N LEU A 364 2.80 -17.55 3.83
CA LEU A 364 3.51 -17.01 2.67
C LEU A 364 2.55 -16.56 1.56
N ILE A 365 1.48 -17.33 1.31
CA ILE A 365 0.46 -16.96 0.32
C ILE A 365 -0.30 -15.71 0.76
N ILE A 366 -0.77 -15.67 2.02
CA ILE A 366 -1.52 -14.51 2.55
C ILE A 366 -0.65 -13.26 2.51
N LEU A 367 0.64 -13.38 2.83
CA LEU A 367 1.60 -12.28 2.72
C LEU A 367 1.71 -11.77 1.28
N GLY A 368 1.70 -12.66 0.30
CA GLY A 368 1.65 -12.29 -1.12
C GLY A 368 0.32 -11.66 -1.56
N LEU A 369 -0.77 -11.79 -0.79
CA LEU A 369 -2.06 -11.17 -1.12
C LEU A 369 -2.15 -9.68 -0.74
N SER A 370 -1.18 -9.13 0.00
CA SER A 370 -1.21 -7.73 0.42
C SER A 370 -1.31 -6.74 -0.76
N GLY A 371 -0.65 -7.02 -1.89
CA GLY A 371 -0.80 -6.24 -3.13
C GLY A 371 -2.18 -6.36 -3.77
N PHE A 372 -2.78 -7.56 -3.72
CA PHE A 372 -4.14 -7.78 -4.17
C PHE A 372 -5.15 -6.97 -3.34
N TRP A 373 -4.99 -6.93 -2.01
CA TRP A 373 -5.83 -6.10 -1.15
C TRP A 373 -5.68 -4.61 -1.44
N CYS A 374 -4.46 -4.16 -1.74
CA CYS A 374 -4.23 -2.80 -2.19
C CYS A 374 -5.03 -2.49 -3.47
N LEU A 375 -4.95 -3.35 -4.50
CA LEU A 375 -5.72 -3.14 -5.73
C LEU A 375 -7.23 -3.18 -5.47
N MET A 376 -7.71 -4.16 -4.69
CA MET A 376 -9.13 -4.35 -4.44
C MET A 376 -9.76 -3.14 -3.73
N PHE A 377 -9.09 -2.59 -2.72
CA PHE A 377 -9.64 -1.46 -1.94
C PHE A 377 -9.25 -0.10 -2.49
N LEU A 378 -8.02 0.08 -2.99
CA LEU A 378 -7.52 1.38 -3.46
C LEU A 378 -7.74 1.58 -4.95
N GLY A 379 -7.79 0.49 -5.73
CA GLY A 379 -8.07 0.51 -7.15
C GLY A 379 -9.50 0.95 -7.46
N ARG A 380 -9.66 1.67 -8.57
CA ARG A 380 -10.95 2.16 -9.05
C ARG A 380 -11.07 1.90 -10.54
N TRP A 381 -12.26 1.54 -11.01
CA TRP A 381 -12.57 1.45 -12.44
C TRP A 381 -12.34 2.79 -13.18
N SER A 382 -12.45 3.92 -12.50
CA SER A 382 -12.06 5.21 -13.06
C SER A 382 -10.59 5.27 -13.49
N MET A 383 -9.69 4.52 -12.84
CA MET A 383 -8.28 4.45 -13.23
C MET A 383 -8.09 3.72 -14.56
N THR A 384 -8.82 2.62 -14.80
CA THR A 384 -8.72 1.90 -16.08
C THR A 384 -9.26 2.74 -17.23
N HIS A 385 -10.36 3.47 -17.02
CA HIS A 385 -10.83 4.47 -17.98
C HIS A 385 -9.81 5.58 -18.23
N GLY A 386 -9.14 6.06 -17.18
CA GLY A 386 -8.07 7.06 -17.29
C GLY A 386 -6.90 6.56 -18.14
N TRP A 387 -6.50 5.30 -17.99
CA TRP A 387 -5.48 4.68 -18.85
C TRP A 387 -5.93 4.55 -20.30
N ILE A 388 -7.17 4.13 -20.55
CA ILE A 388 -7.73 4.05 -21.91
C ILE A 388 -7.74 5.43 -22.58
N GLU A 389 -8.18 6.47 -21.87
CA GLU A 389 -8.19 7.85 -22.37
C GLU A 389 -6.76 8.35 -22.64
N PHE A 390 -5.83 8.10 -21.72
CA PHE A 390 -4.42 8.47 -21.87
C PHE A 390 -3.78 7.81 -23.10
N LEU A 391 -3.96 6.49 -23.26
CA LEU A 391 -3.42 5.75 -24.40
C LEU A 391 -4.05 6.19 -25.72
N ARG A 392 -5.37 6.47 -25.74
CA ARG A 392 -6.05 6.96 -26.94
C ARG A 392 -5.57 8.34 -27.39
N ASN A 393 -5.27 9.22 -26.45
CA ASN A 393 -4.79 10.57 -26.77
C ASN A 393 -3.30 10.58 -27.13
N LYS A 394 -2.50 9.66 -26.59
CA LYS A 394 -1.06 9.55 -26.89
C LYS A 394 -0.76 8.85 -28.21
N PHE A 395 -1.63 7.93 -28.64
CA PHE A 395 -1.60 7.32 -29.98
C PHE A 395 -2.77 7.86 -30.80
N PRO A 396 -2.69 9.10 -31.33
CA PRO A 396 -3.72 9.60 -32.22
C PRO A 396 -3.85 8.62 -33.39
N ARG A 397 -4.99 7.94 -33.48
CA ARG A 397 -5.36 7.26 -34.73
C ARG A 397 -5.31 8.34 -35.80
N ARG A 398 -4.46 8.16 -36.81
CA ARG A 398 -4.54 8.91 -38.08
C ARG A 398 -5.93 8.67 -38.66
N LYS A 399 -6.93 9.40 -38.17
CA LYS A 399 -8.18 9.54 -38.87
C LYS A 399 -7.85 10.52 -39.98
N GLU A 400 -7.66 10.01 -41.19
CA GLU A 400 -7.79 10.83 -42.38
C GLU A 400 -9.04 11.69 -42.19
N PHE A 401 -8.85 13.00 -42.20
CA PHE A 401 -9.94 13.94 -42.26
C PHE A 401 -10.56 13.80 -43.65
N VAL A 402 -11.51 12.87 -43.79
CA VAL A 402 -12.47 12.95 -44.90
C VAL A 402 -13.38 14.11 -44.53
N SER A 403 -13.06 15.29 -45.07
CA SER A 403 -13.90 16.48 -45.01
C SER A 403 -15.33 16.08 -45.38
N ALA A 404 -16.30 16.44 -44.53
CA ALA A 404 -17.71 16.21 -44.80
C ALA A 404 -18.17 16.83 -46.14
N ASP A 405 -17.39 17.76 -46.71
CA ASP A 405 -17.60 18.34 -48.04
C ASP A 405 -17.34 17.37 -49.21
N ALA A 406 -16.57 16.29 -49.03
CA ALA A 406 -16.32 15.33 -50.11
C ALA A 406 -17.57 14.50 -50.49
N ARG A 407 -18.63 14.48 -49.65
CA ARG A 407 -19.90 13.81 -50.00
C ARG A 407 -20.88 14.68 -50.77
N ARG A 408 -20.67 15.99 -50.89
CA ARG A 408 -21.62 16.89 -51.58
C ARG A 408 -21.36 17.05 -53.08
N LEU A 409 -20.19 16.64 -53.58
CA LEU A 409 -19.78 16.86 -54.97
C LEU A 409 -19.97 15.65 -55.90
N SER A 410 -20.45 14.51 -55.41
CA SER A 410 -20.48 13.27 -56.21
C SER A 410 -21.87 12.68 -56.44
N THR A 411 -22.91 13.52 -56.54
CA THR A 411 -24.23 13.04 -56.99
C THR A 411 -24.91 14.03 -57.93
N ASP A 412 -24.52 14.02 -59.20
CA ASP A 412 -25.46 14.28 -60.29
C ASP A 412 -25.01 13.48 -61.53
N PRO A 413 -25.87 12.58 -62.04
CA PRO A 413 -26.30 12.83 -63.41
C PRO A 413 -27.81 12.59 -63.62
N HIS A 414 -28.41 13.60 -64.23
CA HIS A 414 -29.67 13.64 -64.99
C HIS A 414 -30.89 14.19 -64.28
N ARG A 415 -31.13 15.50 -64.46
CA ARG A 415 -32.45 15.97 -64.90
C ARG A 415 -32.40 17.30 -65.67
N VAL A 416 -32.67 17.18 -66.96
CA VAL A 416 -33.12 18.25 -67.85
C VAL A 416 -34.52 18.68 -67.40
N MET A 417 -34.76 19.99 -67.22
CA MET A 417 -35.81 20.76 -67.92
C MET A 417 -36.12 22.09 -67.21
N THR A 418 -35.85 23.16 -67.97
CA THR A 418 -36.63 24.41 -68.13
C THR A 418 -37.01 25.25 -66.90
N ASN A 419 -36.42 26.44 -66.84
CA ASN A 419 -37.00 27.60 -66.16
C ASN A 419 -37.29 28.70 -67.20
N PRO A 420 -38.47 29.32 -67.24
CA PRO A 420 -38.68 30.57 -67.95
C PRO A 420 -39.06 31.69 -66.99
N ASN A 421 -38.09 32.52 -66.60
CA ASN A 421 -38.11 33.97 -66.84
C ASN A 421 -37.14 34.74 -65.92
N PRO A 422 -36.39 35.71 -66.47
CA PRO A 422 -35.49 36.58 -65.72
C PRO A 422 -36.12 37.97 -65.48
N ARG A 423 -35.95 38.54 -64.29
CA ARG A 423 -36.07 39.99 -64.04
C ARG A 423 -35.02 40.50 -63.06
N THR A 424 -33.91 40.93 -63.66
CA THR A 424 -33.25 42.27 -63.63
C THR A 424 -33.33 43.19 -62.38
N VAL A 425 -32.16 43.37 -61.72
CA VAL A 425 -31.36 44.60 -61.41
C VAL A 425 -31.81 45.66 -60.35
N LEU A 426 -30.76 46.21 -59.67
CA LEU A 426 -30.58 47.43 -58.82
C LEU A 426 -30.97 47.26 -57.34
N SER A 427 -30.27 47.73 -56.30
CA SER A 427 -29.03 48.51 -56.04
C SER A 427 -28.74 48.47 -54.51
N PRO A 428 -27.62 48.99 -53.98
CA PRO A 428 -27.17 48.77 -52.59
C PRO A 428 -27.53 49.89 -51.57
N ASP A 429 -27.42 49.51 -50.29
CA ASP A 429 -27.31 50.28 -49.01
C ASP A 429 -28.56 50.96 -48.38
N PRO A 430 -28.59 51.31 -47.06
CA PRO A 430 -27.53 51.24 -46.03
C PRO A 430 -27.92 50.67 -44.63
N ASP A 431 -26.87 50.43 -43.83
CA ASP A 431 -26.76 50.51 -42.37
C ASP A 431 -28.01 50.37 -41.49
N THR A 432 -28.04 49.29 -40.69
CA THR A 432 -28.63 49.35 -39.35
C THR A 432 -27.79 48.53 -38.38
N LYS A 433 -26.96 49.23 -37.60
CA LYS A 433 -26.33 48.70 -36.38
C LYS A 433 -27.43 48.28 -35.41
N GLN A 434 -27.71 46.98 -35.32
CA GLN A 434 -28.54 46.42 -34.27
C GLN A 434 -27.64 45.64 -33.31
N GLY A 435 -27.53 46.15 -32.08
CA GLY A 435 -26.64 45.68 -31.05
C GLY A 435 -26.89 44.22 -30.70
N TYR A 436 -25.81 43.44 -30.82
CA TYR A 436 -25.71 42.07 -30.36
C TYR A 436 -25.56 42.08 -28.83
N PHE A 437 -26.68 42.18 -28.10
CA PHE A 437 -26.71 41.77 -26.70
C PHE A 437 -26.88 40.25 -26.68
N ASP A 438 -25.74 39.56 -26.68
CA ASP A 438 -25.67 38.14 -26.42
C ASP A 438 -26.36 37.81 -25.09
N SER A 439 -27.28 36.86 -25.14
CA SER A 439 -27.81 36.18 -23.97
C SER A 439 -26.66 35.62 -23.15
N ALA A 440 -26.43 36.16 -21.95
CA ALA A 440 -25.48 35.60 -20.99
C ALA A 440 -25.86 34.15 -20.70
N GLN A 441 -25.10 33.20 -21.27
CA GLN A 441 -25.17 31.81 -20.84
C GLN A 441 -24.83 31.76 -19.34
N ALA A 442 -25.77 31.25 -18.54
CA ALA A 442 -25.55 31.06 -17.12
C ALA A 442 -24.36 30.11 -16.92
N TYR A 443 -23.32 30.60 -16.25
CA TYR A 443 -22.15 29.82 -15.90
C TYR A 443 -22.55 28.72 -14.89
N ILE A 444 -22.52 27.46 -15.32
CA ILE A 444 -22.74 26.31 -14.45
C ILE A 444 -21.42 25.99 -13.77
N SER A 445 -21.33 26.24 -12.46
CA SER A 445 -20.14 25.89 -11.68
C SER A 445 -20.03 24.36 -11.51
N PRO A 446 -18.83 23.77 -11.68
CA PRO A 446 -18.60 22.37 -11.33
C PRO A 446 -18.71 22.17 -9.81
N VAL A 447 -19.21 21.01 -9.37
CA VAL A 447 -19.48 20.64 -7.96
C VAL A 447 -18.24 20.64 -7.03
N SER A 448 -17.06 20.99 -7.56
CA SER A 448 -15.78 21.02 -6.83
C SER A 448 -15.07 22.38 -6.81
N SER A 449 -15.72 23.49 -7.21
CA SER A 449 -15.14 24.83 -7.07
C SER A 449 -15.58 25.50 -5.75
N HIS A 450 -14.63 25.85 -4.88
CA HIS A 450 -14.88 26.58 -3.62
C HIS A 450 -14.81 28.11 -3.76
N SER A 451 -14.80 28.63 -4.98
CA SER A 451 -14.82 30.06 -5.26
C SER A 451 -16.00 30.39 -6.18
N SER A 452 -17.05 30.97 -5.60
CA SER A 452 -18.14 31.60 -6.37
C SER A 452 -17.70 33.02 -6.72
N PRO A 453 -17.76 33.47 -7.98
CA PRO A 453 -17.61 34.88 -8.29
C PRO A 453 -18.79 35.63 -7.65
N ARG A 454 -18.49 36.51 -6.70
CA ARG A 454 -19.49 37.43 -6.15
C ARG A 454 -19.74 38.49 -7.21
N SER A 455 -21.01 38.71 -7.57
CA SER A 455 -21.41 39.86 -8.38
C SER A 455 -20.78 41.13 -7.80
N PRO A 456 -20.24 42.06 -8.61
CA PRO A 456 -19.64 43.28 -8.08
C PRO A 456 -20.66 44.00 -7.21
N SER A 457 -20.39 44.09 -5.90
CA SER A 457 -21.12 45.04 -5.07
C SER A 457 -20.78 46.41 -5.61
N ARG A 458 -21.80 47.18 -5.99
CA ARG A 458 -21.67 48.57 -6.44
C ARG A 458 -21.23 49.42 -5.23
N SER A 459 -19.97 49.29 -4.81
CA SER A 459 -19.34 50.13 -3.80
C SER A 459 -18.45 51.12 -4.52
N HIS A 460 -18.67 52.40 -4.24
CA HIS A 460 -18.18 53.53 -5.03
C HIS A 460 -16.68 53.84 -4.85
N ASN A 461 -15.90 52.96 -4.21
CA ASN A 461 -14.51 53.22 -3.85
C ASN A 461 -13.61 52.05 -4.26
N TRP A 462 -13.33 51.94 -5.56
CA TRP A 462 -12.29 51.06 -6.08
C TRP A 462 -11.04 51.90 -6.38
N ASN A 463 -9.92 51.60 -5.69
CA ASN A 463 -8.66 52.33 -5.82
C ASN A 463 -7.66 51.50 -6.66
N PRO A 464 -7.26 51.94 -7.86
CA PRO A 464 -6.36 51.21 -8.76
C PRO A 464 -4.93 51.03 -8.24
N ARG A 465 -4.53 51.67 -7.12
CA ARG A 465 -3.18 51.53 -6.53
C ARG A 465 -3.02 50.34 -5.58
N SER A 466 -4.09 49.64 -5.21
CA SER A 466 -4.04 48.50 -4.27
C SER A 466 -3.85 47.14 -4.95
N THR A 467 -3.78 47.11 -6.28
CA THR A 467 -3.54 45.89 -7.08
C THR A 467 -2.32 46.10 -7.96
N PHE A 468 -1.39 45.15 -7.99
CA PHE A 468 -0.20 45.13 -8.86
C PHE A 468 -0.56 44.91 -10.35
N ALA A 469 -1.64 45.51 -10.82
CA ALA A 469 -2.06 45.49 -12.21
C ALA A 469 -1.43 46.68 -12.94
N GLY A 470 -0.64 46.41 -13.98
CA GLY A 470 -0.04 47.45 -14.84
C GLY A 470 -1.13 48.23 -15.60
N PRO A 471 -0.93 49.53 -15.86
CA PRO A 471 -1.92 50.33 -16.58
C PRO A 471 -2.02 49.87 -18.04
N ALA A 472 -3.24 49.64 -18.51
CA ALA A 472 -3.53 49.36 -19.91
C ALA A 472 -3.23 50.60 -20.77
N GLU A 473 -2.46 50.42 -21.84
CA GLU A 473 -2.16 51.45 -22.83
C GLU A 473 -3.45 51.95 -23.49
N VAL A 474 -3.72 53.25 -23.32
CA VAL A 474 -4.69 53.99 -24.12
C VAL A 474 -4.03 54.32 -25.46
N GLY A 475 -4.75 54.05 -26.55
CA GLY A 475 -4.26 54.08 -27.92
C GLY A 475 -3.60 55.40 -28.33
N LYS A 476 -2.47 55.26 -29.05
CA LYS A 476 -1.76 56.33 -29.74
C LYS A 476 -2.63 56.91 -30.86
N GLU A 477 -3.01 58.18 -30.70
CA GLU A 477 -3.33 59.06 -31.82
C GLU A 477 -2.03 59.63 -32.40
N THR A 478 -1.94 59.58 -33.72
CA THR A 478 -0.80 60.00 -34.54
C THR A 478 -0.71 61.51 -34.70
N GLY A 479 0.45 62.06 -34.34
CA GLY A 479 1.12 63.13 -35.10
C GLY A 479 0.77 64.58 -34.77
N THR A 480 1.77 65.36 -34.32
CA THR A 480 2.38 66.46 -35.11
C THR A 480 3.68 66.92 -34.41
N LYS A 481 4.75 67.08 -35.20
CA LYS A 481 6.09 67.55 -34.81
C LYS A 481 6.09 69.04 -34.47
N THR A 482 6.87 69.48 -33.48
CA THR A 482 7.75 70.66 -33.61
C THR A 482 8.90 70.63 -32.58
N TYR A 483 10.06 71.11 -33.03
CA TYR A 483 11.38 71.14 -32.40
C TYR A 483 11.62 72.40 -31.54
N LEU A 484 12.76 72.38 -30.83
CA LEU A 484 13.57 73.46 -30.22
C LEU A 484 13.29 73.70 -28.72
N GLY A 485 14.28 73.68 -27.83
CA GLY A 485 15.73 73.54 -27.99
C GLY A 485 16.41 73.29 -26.65
#